data_AF-A0A9P0K3S4-F1
#
_entry.id   AF-A0A9P0K3S4-F1
#
_cell.length_a   1.000
_cell.length_b   1.000
_cell.length_c   1.000
_cell.angle_alpha   90.00
_cell.angle_beta   90.00
_cell.angle_gamma   90.00
#
_symmetry.space_group_name_H-M   'P 1'
#
loop_
_entity.id
_entity.type
_entity.pdbx_description
1 polymer ?
#
loop_
_entity_poly.entity_id
_entity_poly.type
_entity_poly.pdbx_seq_one_letter_code
_entity_poly.pdbx_strand_id
1 'polypeptide(L)' 'MQTECNTDLFIDEIEKSPAIWNLHSKLYANKAAKRNVWEEMVLIFCKSDDTEEKKKILGSSLQKK' A
#
# COMPACT_ATOMS: atom_id res chain seq x y z
N MET A 1 -21.57 -11.68 -4.53
CA MET A 1 -20.67 -10.96 -5.46
C MET A 1 -19.26 -11.13 -4.94
N GLN A 2 -18.46 -11.93 -5.64
CA GLN A 2 -17.08 -12.22 -5.25
C GLN A 2 -16.28 -10.92 -5.45
N THR A 3 -15.79 -10.33 -4.37
CA THR A 3 -14.86 -9.20 -4.48
C THR A 3 -13.51 -9.80 -4.80
N GLU A 4 -13.27 -10.13 -6.06
CA GLU A 4 -11.95 -10.60 -6.48
C GLU A 4 -10.96 -9.48 -6.23
N CYS A 5 -10.04 -9.71 -5.29
CA CYS A 5 -8.84 -8.89 -5.18
C CYS A 5 -8.13 -9.00 -6.54
N ASN A 6 -8.24 -7.97 -7.36
CA ASN A 6 -7.57 -7.92 -8.65
C ASN A 6 -6.07 -7.80 -8.38
N THR A 7 -5.44 -8.97 -8.26
CA THR A 7 -4.05 -9.11 -7.84
C THR A 7 -3.12 -8.51 -8.89
N ASP A 8 -3.50 -8.61 -10.17
CA ASP A 8 -2.75 -7.98 -11.27
C ASP A 8 -2.74 -6.46 -11.13
N LEU A 9 -3.90 -5.87 -10.83
CA LEU A 9 -4.00 -4.43 -10.57
C LEU A 9 -3.22 -4.00 -9.31
N PHE A 10 -3.16 -4.86 -8.29
CA PHE A 10 -2.33 -4.63 -7.11
C PHE A 10 -0.83 -4.69 -7.43
N ILE A 11 -0.39 -5.69 -8.20
CA ILE A 11 1.00 -5.83 -8.63
C ILE A 11 1.41 -4.61 -9.47
N ASP A 12 0.60 -4.22 -10.44
CA ASP A 12 0.87 -3.04 -11.29
C ASP A 12 1.08 -1.77 -10.47
N GLU A 13 0.26 -1.56 -9.44
CA GLU A 13 0.33 -0.34 -8.62
C GLU A 13 1.54 -0.35 -7.67
N ILE A 14 1.90 -1.53 -7.16
CA ILE A 14 3.15 -1.72 -6.42
C ILE A 14 4.35 -1.45 -7.33
N GLU A 15 4.38 -1.99 -8.54
CA GLU A 15 5.49 -1.81 -9.49
C GLU A 15 5.71 -0.35 -9.88
N LYS A 16 4.64 0.45 -10.02
CA LYS A 16 4.73 1.90 -10.24
C LYS A 16 5.37 2.66 -9.08
N SER A 17 5.40 2.07 -7.89
CA SER A 17 5.84 2.70 -6.66
C SER A 17 7.18 2.15 -6.16
N PRO A 18 8.32 2.67 -6.65
CA PRO A 18 9.65 2.19 -6.28
C PRO A 18 10.00 2.39 -4.79
N ALA A 19 9.21 3.17 -4.05
CA ALA A 19 9.36 3.29 -2.60
C ALA A 19 9.07 1.95 -1.87
N ILE A 20 8.21 1.08 -2.43
CA ILE A 20 7.79 -0.17 -1.78
C ILE A 20 8.70 -1.34 -2.15
N TRP A 21 8.98 -1.56 -3.44
CA TRP A 21 9.63 -2.79 -3.91
C TRP A 21 11.09 -2.61 -4.36
N ASN A 22 11.48 -1.42 -4.82
CA ASN A 22 12.80 -1.20 -5.40
C ASN A 22 13.85 -0.89 -4.33
N LEU A 23 14.55 -1.93 -3.88
CA LEU A 23 15.64 -1.87 -2.88
C LEU A 23 16.76 -0.89 -3.23
N HIS A 24 17.00 -0.62 -4.51
CA HIS A 24 18.04 0.29 -4.99
C HIS A 24 17.57 1.74 -5.12
N SER A 25 16.27 2.00 -4.95
CA SER A 25 15.74 3.35 -4.96
C SER A 25 16.07 4.09 -3.67
N LYS A 26 16.47 5.36 -3.78
CA LYS A 26 16.60 6.27 -2.63
C LYS A 26 15.29 6.43 -1.86
N LEU A 27 14.15 6.21 -2.55
CA LEU A 27 12.82 6.26 -1.94
C LEU A 27 12.54 5.06 -1.05
N TYR A 28 13.15 3.91 -1.31
CA TYR A 28 12.98 2.72 -0.46
C TYR A 28 13.63 2.90 0.92
N ALA A 29 14.73 3.65 1.02
CA ALA A 29 15.31 4.02 2.31
C ALA A 29 14.50 5.10 3.04
N ASN A 30 13.62 5.82 2.36
CA ASN A 30 12.82 6.89 2.93
C ASN A 30 11.54 6.34 3.58
N LYS A 31 11.52 6.32 4.92
CA LYS A 31 10.37 5.85 5.72
C LYS A 31 9.09 6.65 5.47
N ALA A 32 9.20 7.97 5.27
CA ALA A 32 8.05 8.82 5.00
C ALA A 32 7.46 8.52 3.61
N ALA A 33 8.31 8.37 2.59
CA ALA A 33 7.88 7.99 1.25
C ALA A 33 7.18 6.61 1.25
N LYS A 34 7.74 5.63 1.95
CA LYS A 34 7.11 4.31 2.13
C LYS A 34 5.73 4.38 2.77
N ARG A 35 5.60 5.14 3.86
CA ARG A 35 4.32 5.31 4.55
C ARG A 35 3.27 5.92 3.62
N ASN A 36 3.61 7.01 2.94
CA ASN A 36 2.66 7.71 2.07
C ASN A 36 2.15 6.79 0.94
N VAL A 37 3.03 6.01 0.31
CA VAL A 37 2.63 5.07 -0.74
C VAL A 37 1.75 3.95 -0.17
N TRP A 38 2.04 3.41 1.01
CA TRP A 38 1.16 2.39 1.62
C TRP A 38 -0.22 2.96 1.99
N GLU A 39 -0.29 4.20 2.44
CA GLU A 39 -1.56 4.90 2.68
C GLU A 39 -2.36 5.06 1.37
N GLU A 40 -1.70 5.40 0.26
CA GLU A 40 -2.32 5.45 -1.06
C GLU A 40 -2.83 4.07 -1.52
N MET A 41 -2.06 2.99 -1.33
CA MET A 41 -2.52 1.63 -1.64
C MET A 41 -3.77 1.26 -0.84
N VAL A 42 -3.82 1.63 0.45
CA VAL A 42 -5.00 1.41 1.28
C VAL A 42 -6.21 2.21 0.75
N LEU A 43 -6.01 3.42 0.23
CA LEU A 43 -7.09 4.21 -0.40
C LEU A 43 -7.58 3.60 -1.72
N ILE A 44 -6.69 3.03 -2.53
CA ILE A 44 -7.01 2.42 -3.83
C ILE A 44 -7.74 1.08 -3.65
N PHE A 45 -7.29 0.26 -2.69
CA PHE A 45 -7.73 -1.14 -2.57
C PHE A 45 -8.72 -1.41 -1.42
N CYS A 46 -8.84 -0.55 -0.39
CA CYS A 46 -9.90 -0.70 0.63
C CYS A 46 -11.18 0.04 0.24
N LYS A 47 -12.33 -0.63 0.40
CA LYS A 47 -13.65 -0.04 0.12
C LYS A 47 -14.00 1.05 1.13
N SER A 48 -15.01 1.87 0.81
CA SER A 48 -15.54 2.93 1.71
C SER A 48 -16.20 2.38 2.99
N ASP A 49 -16.57 1.10 3.01
CA ASP A 49 -17.14 0.42 4.19
C ASP A 49 -16.10 -0.09 5.20
N ASP A 50 -14.81 -0.03 4.85
CA ASP A 50 -13.75 -0.34 5.81
C ASP A 50 -13.56 0.86 6.75
N THR A 51 -13.90 0.63 8.03
CA THR A 51 -13.77 1.61 9.12
C THR A 51 -12.38 2.25 9.10
N GLU A 52 -12.31 3.57 9.31
CA GLU A 52 -11.08 4.38 9.27
C GLU A 52 -9.95 3.78 10.14
N GLU A 53 -10.31 3.11 11.23
CA GLU A 53 -9.40 2.37 12.12
C GLU A 53 -8.75 1.16 11.45
N LYS A 54 -9.47 0.40 10.61
CA LYS A 54 -8.88 -0.71 9.85
C LYS A 54 -7.87 -0.22 8.82
N LYS A 55 -8.14 0.92 8.17
CA LYS A 55 -7.21 1.54 7.20
C LYS A 55 -5.91 1.98 7.87
N LYS A 56 -5.99 2.60 9.06
CA LYS A 56 -4.81 2.97 9.87
C LYS A 56 -4.04 1.75 10.38
N ILE A 57 -4.73 0.71 10.83
CA ILE A 57 -4.10 -0.51 11.32
C ILE A 57 -3.41 -1.26 10.17
N LEU A 58 -4.02 -1.36 8.98
CA LEU A 58 -3.39 -1.95 7.79
C LEU A 58 -2.16 -1.15 7.36
N GLY A 59 -2.28 0.17 7.23
CA GLY A 59 -1.15 1.03 6.85
C GLY A 59 0.03 0.92 7.82
N SER A 60 -0.25 0.65 9.10
CA SER A 60 0.78 0.44 10.13
C SER A 60 1.33 -1.00 10.15
N SER A 61 0.52 -2.02 9.85
CA SER A 61 0.92 -3.43 9.88
C SER A 61 1.67 -3.87 8.61
N LEU A 62 1.43 -3.20 7.49
CA LEU A 62 2.14 -3.41 6.22
C LEU A 62 3.55 -2.80 6.22
N GLN A 63 3.86 -1.96 7.22
CA GLN A 63 5.22 -1.47 7.45
C GLN A 63 6.00 -2.49 8.28
N LYS A 64 7.13 -2.99 7.76
CA LYS A 64 8.09 -3.76 8.56
C LYS A 64 8.60 -2.88 9.70
N LYS A 65 8.48 -3.37 10.95
CA LYS A 65 9.18 -2.81 12.12
C LYS A 65 10.70 -2.86 11.91
#